data_AF-A0A1N7CPR7-F1
#
_entry.id   AF-A0A1N7CPR7-F1
#
_cell.length_a   1.000
_cell.length_b   1.000
_cell.length_c   1.000
_cell.angle_alpha   90.00
_cell.angle_beta   90.00
_cell.angle_gamma   90.00
#
_symmetry.space_group_name_H-M   'P 1'
#
loop_
_entity.id
_entity.type
_entity.pdbx_description
1 polymer ?
#
loop_
_entity_poly.entity_id
_entity_poly.type
_entity_poly.pdbx_seq_one_letter_code
_entity_poly.pdbx_strand_id
1 'polypeptide(L)'
;MCESSRPLILYWVVDTSAGSVATIIDKHKRFNYTYSRYCDVKRRNKLLFVGVGILLLLGALGVTVMNASAEFVTPTAVDDGDYEGEWVNLEGQATDIEQTGEKITFAISDNNTSVDVVYEGTMPETMAENRIVVAKGAVEDGTLQATELSVRAHNDEDGDPPEEHT
;
A
#
# COMPACT_ATOMS: atom_id res chain seq x y z
N MET A 1 15.38 75.44 49.86
CA MET A 1 16.56 75.32 50.75
C MET A 1 17.05 73.88 50.72
N CYS A 2 18.33 73.67 50.40
CA CYS A 2 19.29 72.65 50.87
C CYS A 2 18.79 71.20 51.15
N GLU A 3 19.48 70.12 50.79
CA GLU A 3 20.93 69.92 50.77
C GLU A 3 21.29 68.61 50.05
N SER A 4 22.37 68.68 49.26
CA SER A 4 23.41 67.67 49.00
C SER A 4 23.41 66.37 49.83
N SER A 5 23.61 65.23 49.14
CA SER A 5 24.78 64.32 49.32
C SER A 5 24.43 62.92 48.78
N ARG A 6 24.88 62.56 47.58
CA ARG A 6 26.12 61.79 47.25
C ARG A 6 25.91 60.26 47.23
N PRO A 7 26.70 59.55 46.40
CA PRO A 7 26.23 58.43 45.57
C PRO A 7 26.62 57.07 46.15
N LEU A 8 25.88 56.02 45.80
CA LEU A 8 26.30 54.62 46.01
C LEU A 8 26.11 53.89 44.68
N ILE A 9 27.10 54.00 43.81
CA ILE A 9 28.13 52.99 43.58
C ILE A 9 27.50 51.67 43.13
N LEU A 10 27.42 51.60 41.80
CA LEU A 10 27.12 50.45 40.97
C LEU A 10 28.27 49.44 41.12
N TYR A 11 28.00 48.26 41.69
CA TYR A 11 28.90 47.12 41.55
C TYR A 11 28.21 46.07 40.68
N TRP A 12 28.72 45.89 39.46
CA TRP A 12 28.42 44.71 38.64
C TRP A 12 29.41 43.62 39.03
N VAL A 13 28.92 42.55 39.65
CA VAL A 13 29.65 41.28 39.70
C VAL A 13 29.12 40.46 38.53
N VAL A 14 29.96 40.26 37.52
CA VAL A 14 29.72 39.31 36.44
C VAL A 14 30.45 38.04 36.84
N ASP A 15 29.72 37.06 37.37
CA ASP A 15 30.24 35.70 37.56
C ASP A 15 29.45 34.71 36.70
N THR A 16 30.21 33.87 36.03
CA THR A 16 29.82 33.00 34.92
C THR A 16 29.53 31.60 35.46
N SER A 17 28.43 31.02 34.98
CA SER A 17 27.92 29.66 35.23
C SER A 17 27.02 29.51 36.45
N ALA A 18 25.90 28.81 36.22
CA ALA A 18 24.82 28.48 37.14
C ALA A 18 23.88 29.65 37.54
N GLY A 19 22.71 29.67 36.89
CA GLY A 19 21.43 30.09 37.49
C GLY A 19 21.37 31.45 38.16
N SER A 20 21.14 32.52 37.39
CA SER A 20 20.74 33.82 37.94
C SER A 20 19.32 33.77 38.51
N VAL A 21 19.24 33.60 39.83
CA VAL A 21 18.07 33.95 40.64
C VAL A 21 18.30 35.38 41.15
N ALA A 22 17.68 36.37 40.52
CA ALA A 22 17.69 37.74 41.03
C ALA A 22 16.60 37.86 42.11
N THR A 23 17.00 37.74 43.38
CA THR A 23 16.10 38.01 44.51
C THR A 23 16.18 39.48 44.88
N ILE A 24 15.23 40.28 44.41
CA ILE A 24 15.00 41.64 44.94
C ILE A 24 14.14 41.47 46.21
N ILE A 25 14.76 41.70 47.38
CA ILE A 25 14.03 41.73 48.66
C ILE A 25 13.40 43.12 48.82
N ASP A 26 12.21 43.31 48.25
CA ASP A 26 11.34 44.42 48.60
C ASP A 26 10.51 44.06 49.85
N LYS A 27 10.55 44.94 50.86
CA LYS A 27 10.10 44.62 52.23
C LYS A 27 8.60 44.78 52.46
N HIS A 28 7.79 45.02 51.42
CA HIS A 28 6.37 45.28 51.63
C HIS A 28 5.51 44.93 50.41
N LYS A 29 5.21 43.64 50.20
CA LYS A 29 3.86 43.18 49.79
C LYS A 29 3.79 41.66 49.66
N ARG A 30 2.78 41.10 50.33
CA ARG A 30 2.30 39.73 50.12
C ARG A 30 1.64 39.63 48.75
N PHE A 31 2.30 39.03 47.77
CA PHE A 31 1.62 38.44 46.61
C PHE A 31 2.53 37.35 46.03
N ASN A 32 2.20 36.08 46.34
CA ASN A 32 2.80 34.94 45.66
C ASN A 32 2.17 34.83 44.26
N TYR A 33 2.88 35.27 43.23
CA TYR A 33 2.55 34.90 41.86
C TYR A 33 3.40 33.70 41.46
N THR A 34 2.82 32.51 41.57
CA THR A 34 3.40 31.28 41.03
C THR A 34 3.21 31.29 39.51
N TYR A 35 4.15 31.85 38.76
CA TYR A 35 4.13 31.75 37.30
C TYR A 35 4.68 30.38 36.88
N SER A 36 3.81 29.36 36.93
CA SER A 36 4.04 28.09 36.22
C SER A 36 3.70 28.31 34.76
N ARG A 37 4.70 28.71 33.97
CA ARG A 37 4.60 28.64 32.51
C ARG A 37 5.93 28.29 31.88
N TYR A 38 6.27 27.00 31.96
CA TYR A 38 7.18 26.36 31.02
C TYR A 38 6.50 25.14 30.41
N CYS A 39 5.32 25.36 29.81
CA CYS A 39 4.68 24.34 28.98
C CYS A 39 5.05 24.56 27.51
N ASP A 40 5.95 23.68 27.06
CA ASP A 40 5.76 22.97 25.81
C ASP A 40 5.89 23.83 24.53
N VAL A 41 7.08 24.35 24.22
CA VAL A 41 7.39 24.81 22.85
C VAL A 41 8.33 23.82 22.17
N LYS A 42 9.33 23.30 22.90
CA LYS A 42 10.29 22.32 22.37
C LYS A 42 9.68 20.93 22.12
N ARG A 43 8.62 20.56 22.85
CA ARG A 43 7.88 19.29 22.67
C ARG A 43 6.88 19.42 21.52
N ARG A 44 6.10 20.52 21.46
CA ARG A 44 5.26 20.88 20.32
C ARG A 44 6.01 20.90 18.99
N ASN A 45 7.19 21.52 18.89
CA ASN A 45 7.95 21.50 17.64
C ASN A 45 8.41 20.08 17.25
N LYS A 46 8.86 19.25 18.20
CA LYS A 46 9.22 17.85 17.92
C LYS A 46 8.02 17.03 17.45
N LEU A 47 6.86 17.21 18.05
CA LEU A 47 5.63 16.53 17.63
C LEU A 47 5.18 16.98 16.24
N LEU A 48 5.35 18.26 15.89
CA LEU A 48 5.09 18.76 14.54
C LEU A 48 6.03 18.14 13.51
N PHE A 49 7.34 18.05 13.80
CA PHE A 49 8.29 17.40 12.88
C PHE A 49 8.02 15.90 12.72
N VAL A 50 7.65 15.20 13.79
CA VAL A 50 7.27 13.78 13.71
C VAL A 50 5.96 13.61 12.94
N GLY A 51 4.97 14.46 13.17
CA GLY A 51 3.69 14.42 12.45
C GLY A 51 3.84 14.70 10.95
N VAL A 52 4.64 15.71 10.57
CA VAL A 52 4.97 15.99 9.16
C VAL A 52 5.78 14.85 8.56
N GLY A 53 6.73 14.28 9.30
CA GLY A 53 7.50 13.11 8.87
C GLY A 53 6.61 11.91 8.57
N ILE A 54 5.66 11.59 9.45
CA ILE A 54 4.68 10.50 9.24
C ILE A 54 3.77 10.79 8.05
N LEU A 55 3.28 12.02 7.90
CA LEU A 55 2.46 12.42 6.75
C LEU A 55 3.21 12.33 5.42
N LEU A 56 4.49 12.71 5.38
CA LEU A 56 5.34 12.56 4.20
C LEU A 56 5.60 11.08 3.88
N LEU A 57 5.82 10.24 4.90
CA LEU A 57 6.05 8.81 4.74
C LEU A 57 4.79 8.09 4.26
N LEU A 58 3.63 8.39 4.83
CA LEU A 58 2.33 7.87 4.38
C LEU A 58 1.94 8.40 3.00
N GLY A 59 2.23 9.68 2.71
CA GLY A 59 2.03 10.28 1.39
C GLY A 59 2.89 9.62 0.31
N ALA A 60 4.15 9.26 0.62
CA ALA A 60 5.03 8.54 -0.30
C ALA A 60 4.58 7.09 -0.56
N LEU A 61 3.96 6.43 0.43
CA LEU A 61 3.43 5.07 0.28
C LEU A 61 2.02 5.03 -0.35
N GLY A 62 1.27 6.13 -0.31
CA GLY A 62 -0.09 6.22 -0.85
C GLY A 62 -0.16 6.27 -2.38
N VAL A 63 0.94 6.58 -3.07
CA VAL A 63 0.97 6.73 -4.53
C VAL A 63 1.20 5.42 -5.30
N THR A 64 1.49 4.32 -4.61
CA THR A 64 1.96 3.08 -5.26
C THR A 64 0.99 1.91 -5.15
N VAL A 65 -0.31 2.15 -4.94
CA VAL A 65 -1.28 1.06 -4.77
C VAL A 65 -2.39 1.15 -5.81
N MET A 66 -2.03 0.89 -7.07
CA MET A 66 -3.01 0.37 -8.03
C MET A 66 -3.00 -1.14 -7.88
N ASN A 67 -3.79 -1.65 -6.93
CA ASN A 67 -4.14 -3.07 -6.92
C ASN A 67 -5.15 -3.27 -8.06
N ALA A 68 -4.67 -3.57 -9.27
CA ALA A 68 -5.52 -4.12 -10.31
C ALA A 68 -5.82 -5.57 -9.92
N SER A 69 -6.88 -5.79 -9.14
CA SER A 69 -7.42 -7.13 -8.96
C SER A 69 -8.05 -7.54 -10.30
N ALA A 70 -7.43 -8.49 -10.99
CA ALA A 70 -8.00 -9.04 -12.21
C ALA A 70 -9.36 -9.66 -11.92
N GLU A 71 -10.39 -9.27 -12.68
CA GLU A 71 -11.74 -9.80 -12.57
C GLU A 71 -11.84 -11.13 -13.33
N PHE A 72 -12.68 -12.06 -12.86
CA PHE A 72 -12.98 -13.30 -13.58
C PHE A 72 -14.06 -13.03 -14.61
N VAL A 73 -13.74 -13.22 -15.88
CA VAL A 73 -14.60 -12.86 -17.01
C VAL A 73 -14.79 -14.05 -17.94
N THR A 74 -15.92 -14.07 -18.65
CA THR A 74 -16.22 -15.06 -19.68
C THR A 74 -15.84 -14.54 -21.08
N PRO A 75 -15.58 -15.42 -22.06
CA PRO A 75 -15.33 -15.06 -23.45
C PRO A 75 -16.39 -14.12 -24.05
N THR A 76 -17.68 -14.36 -23.78
CA THR A 76 -18.75 -13.47 -24.25
C THR A 76 -18.57 -12.03 -23.75
N ALA A 77 -18.13 -11.84 -22.50
CA ALA A 77 -17.98 -10.50 -21.93
C ALA A 77 -16.76 -9.75 -22.50
N VAL A 78 -15.71 -10.48 -22.89
CA VAL A 78 -14.53 -9.90 -23.55
C VAL A 78 -14.86 -9.52 -25.00
N ASP A 79 -15.60 -10.36 -25.72
CA ASP A 79 -16.03 -10.10 -27.11
C ASP A 79 -16.95 -8.87 -27.24
N ASP A 80 -17.75 -8.58 -26.21
CA ASP A 80 -18.57 -7.36 -26.14
C ASP A 80 -17.72 -6.07 -26.07
N GLY A 81 -16.41 -6.17 -25.83
CA GLY A 81 -15.44 -5.06 -25.86
C GLY A 81 -15.30 -4.30 -24.53
N ASP A 82 -15.96 -4.77 -23.47
CA ASP A 82 -15.96 -4.11 -22.16
C ASP A 82 -14.58 -4.11 -21.46
N TYR A 83 -13.68 -5.01 -21.86
CA TYR A 83 -12.40 -5.28 -21.18
C TYR A 83 -11.14 -4.94 -22.00
N GLU A 84 -11.29 -4.18 -23.10
CA GLU A 84 -10.15 -3.78 -23.95
C GLU A 84 -9.11 -2.96 -23.16
N GLY A 85 -7.85 -3.42 -23.18
CA GLY A 85 -6.74 -2.82 -22.43
C GLY A 85 -6.76 -3.10 -20.93
N GLU A 86 -7.70 -3.93 -20.45
CA GLU A 86 -7.81 -4.30 -19.04
C GLU A 86 -7.13 -5.64 -18.74
N TRP A 87 -6.74 -5.80 -17.47
CA TRP A 87 -6.15 -7.04 -16.97
C TRP A 87 -7.24 -7.94 -16.41
N VAL A 88 -7.43 -9.11 -17.00
CA VAL A 88 -8.55 -10.02 -16.68
C VAL A 88 -8.08 -11.45 -16.44
N ASN A 89 -8.90 -12.23 -15.72
CA ASN A 89 -8.80 -13.68 -15.63
C ASN A 89 -9.90 -14.28 -16.51
N LEU A 90 -9.57 -14.63 -17.75
CA LEU A 90 -10.50 -15.25 -18.68
C LEU A 90 -10.66 -16.74 -18.36
N GLU A 91 -11.89 -17.20 -18.17
CA GLU A 91 -12.18 -18.60 -17.89
C GLU A 91 -13.11 -19.24 -18.92
N GLY A 92 -12.86 -20.50 -19.26
CA GLY A 92 -13.68 -21.26 -20.21
C GLY A 92 -13.01 -22.55 -20.64
N GLN A 93 -13.54 -23.15 -21.70
CA GLN A 93 -13.01 -24.38 -22.30
C GLN A 93 -11.94 -24.06 -23.34
N ALA A 94 -10.78 -24.69 -23.24
CA ALA A 94 -9.71 -24.53 -24.24
C ALA A 94 -10.03 -25.30 -25.54
N THR A 95 -9.88 -24.64 -26.69
CA THR A 95 -10.02 -25.20 -28.04
C THR A 95 -8.88 -24.71 -28.94
N ASP A 96 -8.68 -25.36 -30.10
CA ASP A 96 -7.73 -24.95 -31.14
C ASP A 96 -6.30 -24.70 -30.62
N ILE A 97 -5.80 -25.62 -29.81
CA ILE A 97 -4.51 -25.47 -29.12
C ILE A 97 -3.37 -25.76 -30.09
N GLU A 98 -2.54 -24.75 -30.36
CA GLU A 98 -1.34 -24.82 -31.16
C GLU A 98 -0.11 -24.35 -30.37
N GLN A 99 1.03 -25.04 -30.55
CA GLN A 99 2.30 -24.66 -29.93
C GLN A 99 3.38 -24.47 -30.99
N THR A 100 3.98 -23.28 -31.00
CA THR A 100 5.12 -22.92 -31.85
C THR A 100 6.29 -22.47 -30.97
N GLY A 101 7.17 -23.41 -30.62
CA GLY A 101 8.29 -23.16 -29.71
C GLY A 101 7.79 -22.86 -28.29
N GLU A 102 8.08 -21.66 -27.79
CA GLU A 102 7.63 -21.16 -26.49
C GLU A 102 6.30 -20.40 -26.57
N LYS A 103 5.78 -20.16 -27.79
CA LYS A 103 4.50 -19.50 -27.99
C LYS A 103 3.39 -20.53 -28.12
N ILE A 104 2.32 -20.37 -27.36
CA ILE A 104 1.13 -21.21 -27.36
C ILE A 104 -0.05 -20.32 -27.73
N THR A 105 -0.83 -20.75 -28.73
CA THR A 105 -2.03 -20.05 -29.19
C THR A 105 -3.20 -21.01 -29.06
N PHE A 106 -4.31 -20.55 -28.51
CA PHE A 106 -5.50 -21.35 -28.30
C PHE A 106 -6.71 -20.43 -28.13
N ALA A 107 -7.92 -20.95 -28.31
CA ALA A 107 -9.14 -20.22 -28.02
C ALA A 107 -9.74 -20.68 -26.68
N ILE A 108 -10.35 -19.74 -25.95
CA ILE A 108 -11.18 -20.05 -24.77
C ILE A 108 -12.64 -19.82 -25.12
N SER A 109 -13.48 -20.84 -24.92
CA SER A 109 -14.90 -20.84 -25.25
C SER A 109 -15.80 -21.05 -24.03
N ASP A 110 -16.91 -20.32 -23.96
CA ASP A 110 -17.99 -20.54 -22.98
C ASP A 110 -19.20 -21.29 -23.57
N ASN A 111 -19.04 -21.90 -24.75
CA ASN A 111 -20.10 -22.47 -25.61
C ASN A 111 -21.01 -21.44 -26.31
N ASN A 112 -20.82 -20.13 -26.08
CA ASN A 112 -21.52 -19.09 -26.81
C ASN A 112 -20.56 -18.35 -27.76
N THR A 113 -19.46 -17.86 -27.20
CA THR A 113 -18.41 -17.14 -27.92
C THR A 113 -17.05 -17.75 -27.61
N SER A 114 -16.06 -17.51 -28.47
CA SER A 114 -14.68 -17.94 -28.28
C SER A 114 -13.74 -16.76 -28.49
N VAL A 115 -12.75 -16.63 -27.60
CA VAL A 115 -11.76 -15.55 -27.61
C VAL A 115 -10.38 -16.17 -27.77
N ASP A 116 -9.59 -15.61 -28.69
CA ASP A 116 -8.23 -16.06 -28.93
C ASP A 116 -7.31 -15.65 -27.78
N VAL A 117 -6.40 -16.55 -27.42
CA VAL A 117 -5.45 -16.38 -26.33
C VAL A 117 -4.05 -16.73 -26.83
N VAL A 118 -3.12 -15.84 -26.53
CA VAL A 118 -1.70 -16.04 -26.78
C VAL A 118 -0.99 -16.11 -25.44
N TYR A 119 -0.25 -17.19 -25.22
CA TYR A 119 0.55 -17.40 -24.03
C TYR A 119 2.01 -17.67 -24.42
N GLU A 120 2.94 -16.95 -23.81
CA GLU A 120 4.37 -17.18 -23.99
C GLU A 120 4.93 -17.89 -22.75
N GLY A 121 5.27 -19.16 -22.90
CA GLY A 121 5.82 -19.98 -21.82
C GLY A 121 5.72 -21.48 -22.06
N THR A 122 5.91 -22.23 -20.99
CA THR A 122 5.80 -23.70 -21.03
C THR A 122 4.33 -24.11 -20.95
N MET A 123 3.90 -24.98 -21.88
CA MET A 123 2.56 -25.56 -21.85
C MET A 123 2.39 -26.45 -20.61
N PRO A 124 1.31 -26.28 -19.81
CA PRO A 124 1.01 -27.19 -18.71
C PRO A 124 0.76 -28.61 -19.21
N GLU A 125 1.28 -29.62 -18.51
CA GLU A 125 1.13 -31.04 -18.89
C GLU A 125 -0.34 -31.52 -18.90
N THR A 126 -1.20 -30.85 -18.12
CA THR A 126 -2.63 -31.16 -18.00
C THR A 126 -3.49 -30.42 -19.03
N MET A 127 -2.89 -29.59 -19.88
CA MET A 127 -3.59 -28.84 -20.92
C MET A 127 -4.00 -29.78 -22.06
N ALA A 128 -5.28 -29.74 -22.40
CA ALA A 128 -5.86 -30.50 -23.50
C ALA A 128 -7.15 -29.80 -23.97
N GLU A 129 -7.62 -30.16 -25.15
CA GLU A 129 -8.90 -29.64 -25.67
C GLU A 129 -10.06 -29.97 -24.72
N ASN A 130 -11.07 -29.09 -24.70
CA ASN A 130 -12.28 -29.19 -23.89
C ASN A 130 -12.03 -29.22 -22.37
N ARG A 131 -10.83 -28.84 -21.92
CA ARG A 131 -10.53 -28.66 -20.50
C ARG A 131 -10.86 -27.25 -20.08
N ILE A 132 -11.35 -27.10 -18.84
CA ILE A 132 -11.56 -25.79 -18.24
C ILE A 132 -10.21 -25.19 -17.88
N VAL A 133 -9.94 -24.01 -18.42
CA VAL A 133 -8.71 -23.25 -18.20
C VAL A 133 -9.04 -21.85 -17.70
N VAL A 134 -8.06 -21.25 -17.04
CA VAL A 134 -8.05 -19.85 -16.64
C VAL A 134 -6.77 -19.24 -17.16
N ALA A 135 -6.90 -18.27 -18.06
CA ALA A 135 -5.78 -17.49 -18.59
C ALA A 135 -5.84 -16.08 -17.99
N LYS A 136 -4.70 -15.59 -17.49
CA LYS A 136 -4.59 -14.25 -16.91
C LYS A 136 -3.71 -13.38 -17.77
N GLY A 137 -4.20 -12.21 -18.15
CA GLY A 137 -3.50 -11.36 -19.09
C GLY A 137 -4.20 -10.04 -19.35
N ALA A 138 -3.65 -9.28 -20.29
CA ALA A 138 -4.28 -8.08 -20.83
C ALA A 138 -5.05 -8.43 -22.11
N VAL A 139 -6.22 -7.82 -22.31
CA VAL A 139 -6.93 -7.91 -23.59
C VAL A 139 -6.37 -6.84 -24.53
N GLU A 140 -5.90 -7.24 -25.70
CA GLU A 140 -5.39 -6.35 -26.75
C GLU A 140 -6.02 -6.75 -28.09
N ASP A 141 -6.76 -5.84 -28.73
CA ASP A 141 -7.39 -6.04 -30.04
C ASP A 141 -8.29 -7.30 -30.07
N GLY A 142 -9.07 -7.54 -28.99
CA GLY A 142 -9.94 -8.71 -28.85
C GLY A 142 -9.21 -10.04 -28.59
N THR A 143 -7.89 -10.02 -28.43
CA THR A 143 -7.06 -11.20 -28.09
C THR A 143 -6.51 -11.07 -26.69
N LEU A 144 -6.55 -12.14 -25.90
CA LEU A 144 -5.95 -12.14 -24.57
C LEU A 144 -4.46 -12.47 -24.63
N GLN A 145 -3.63 -11.55 -24.17
CA GLN A 145 -2.19 -11.73 -24.00
C GLN A 145 -1.91 -12.29 -22.60
N ALA A 146 -1.95 -13.62 -22.49
CA ALA A 146 -1.82 -14.33 -21.24
C ALA A 146 -0.36 -14.34 -20.73
N THR A 147 -0.17 -14.00 -19.46
CA THR A 147 1.10 -14.13 -18.73
C THR A 147 1.08 -15.31 -17.76
N GLU A 148 -0.10 -15.78 -17.36
CA GLU A 148 -0.26 -16.96 -16.51
C GLU A 148 -1.40 -17.84 -17.06
N LEU A 149 -1.17 -19.15 -17.08
CA LEU A 149 -2.12 -20.14 -17.56
C LEU A 149 -2.28 -21.25 -16.52
N SER A 150 -3.54 -21.51 -16.12
CA SER A 150 -3.88 -22.57 -15.18
C SER A 150 -5.01 -23.44 -15.72
N VAL A 151 -4.84 -24.76 -15.64
CA VAL A 151 -5.86 -25.72 -16.05
C VAL A 151 -6.58 -26.20 -14.80
N ARG A 152 -7.91 -26.04 -14.74
CA ARG A 152 -8.71 -26.63 -13.66
C ARG A 152 -8.75 -28.14 -13.87
N ALA A 153 -8.13 -28.88 -12.96
CA ALA A 153 -8.37 -30.31 -12.80
C ALA A 153 -9.63 -30.48 -11.95
N HIS A 154 -10.63 -31.21 -12.46
CA HIS A 154 -11.54 -31.92 -11.54
C HIS A 154 -10.69 -33.03 -10.92
N ASN A 155 -10.14 -32.78 -9.73
CA ASN A 155 -9.73 -33.89 -8.89
C ASN A 155 -10.99 -34.32 -8.13
N ASP A 156 -11.57 -35.43 -8.56
CA ASP A 156 -12.59 -36.18 -7.81
C ASP A 156 -11.93 -36.87 -6.59
N GLU A 157 -11.15 -36.15 -5.80
CA GLU A 157 -10.65 -36.62 -4.51
C GLU A 157 -11.64 -36.21 -3.42
N ASP A 158 -12.86 -36.76 -3.52
CA ASP A 158 -13.62 -37.10 -2.32
C ASP A 158 -12.76 -38.09 -1.55
N GLY A 159 -12.00 -37.56 -0.59
CA GLY A 159 -11.06 -38.32 0.22
C GLY A 159 -11.71 -39.57 0.79
N ASP A 160 -11.00 -40.68 0.68
CA ASP A 160 -11.32 -41.95 1.33
C ASP A 160 -11.88 -41.69 2.75
N PRO A 161 -13.09 -42.17 3.08
CA PRO A 161 -13.52 -42.18 4.47
C PRO A 161 -12.53 -43.07 5.25
N PRO A 162 -12.04 -42.66 6.44
CA PRO A 162 -11.13 -43.48 7.20
C PRO A 162 -11.80 -44.81 7.55
N GLU A 163 -11.25 -45.92 7.06
CA GLU A 163 -11.65 -47.27 7.45
C GLU A 163 -11.36 -47.47 8.94
N GLU A 164 -12.42 -47.47 9.75
CA GLU A 164 -12.33 -47.80 11.17
C GLU A 164 -12.22 -49.33 11.31
N HIS A 165 -10.99 -49.84 11.41
CA HIS A 165 -10.76 -51.23 11.79
C HIS A 165 -11.27 -51.47 13.23
N THR A 166 -12.26 -52.35 13.38
CA THR A 166 -12.67 -52.92 14.67
C THR A 166 -12.59 -54.43 14.63
#